data_AF-A0A1X7LQJ9-F1
#
_entry.id   AF-A0A1X7LQJ9-F1
#
_cell.length_a   1.000
_cell.length_b   1.000
_cell.length_c   1.000
_cell.angle_alpha   90.00
_cell.angle_beta   90.00
_cell.angle_gamma   90.00
#
_symmetry.space_group_name_H-M   'P 1'
#
loop_
_entity.id
_entity.type
_entity.pdbx_description
1 polymer ?
#
loop_
_entity_poly.entity_id
_entity_poly.type
_entity_poly.pdbx_seq_one_letter_code
_entity_poly.pdbx_strand_id
1 'polypeptide(L)' 'MSQREAARVFNISRDTVAKMMTFSVPPGYRRTAEVRRPKLDPFIPIIEGWLEA' A
#
# COMPACT_ATOMS: atom_id res chain seq x y z
N MET A 1 -22.59 -8.93 7.53
CA MET A 1 -22.22 -9.41 6.18
C MET A 1 -21.33 -10.64 6.32
N SER A 2 -21.64 -11.74 5.63
CA SER A 2 -20.77 -12.94 5.61
C SER A 2 -19.60 -12.79 4.63
N GLN A 3 -18.52 -13.57 4.77
CA GLN A 3 -17.42 -13.55 3.78
C GLN A 3 -17.90 -13.87 2.34
N ARG A 4 -18.90 -14.76 2.21
CA ARG A 4 -19.51 -15.12 0.91
C ARG A 4 -20.36 -14.00 0.32
N GLU A 5 -20.95 -13.18 1.17
CA GLU A 5 -21.71 -11.99 0.78
C GLU A 5 -20.76 -10.87 0.36
N ALA A 6 -19.70 -10.62 1.13
CA ALA A 6 -18.65 -9.66 0.78
C ALA A 6 -17.99 -9.97 -0.56
N ALA A 7 -17.64 -11.23 -0.82
CA ALA A 7 -17.05 -11.65 -2.09
C ALA A 7 -17.95 -11.33 -3.29
N ARG A 8 -19.28 -11.47 -3.14
CA ARG A 8 -20.26 -11.12 -4.17
C ARG A 8 -20.41 -9.60 -4.34
N VAL A 9 -20.53 -8.87 -3.24
CA VAL A 9 -20.70 -7.40 -3.25
C VAL A 9 -19.49 -6.71 -3.88
N PHE A 10 -18.28 -7.13 -3.51
CA PHE A 10 -17.03 -6.51 -3.97
C PHE A 10 -16.43 -7.15 -5.21
N ASN A 11 -17.06 -8.20 -5.76
CA ASN A 11 -16.58 -8.95 -6.93
C ASN A 11 -15.10 -9.38 -6.82
N ILE A 12 -14.73 -9.94 -5.67
CA ILE A 12 -13.38 -10.44 -5.38
C ILE A 12 -13.46 -11.88 -4.87
N SER A 13 -12.33 -12.59 -4.91
CA SER A 13 -12.28 -13.97 -4.42
C SER A 13 -12.60 -14.06 -2.93
N ARG A 14 -13.21 -15.19 -2.51
CA ARG A 14 -13.44 -15.49 -1.09
C ARG A 14 -12.13 -15.53 -0.29
N ASP A 15 -11.04 -15.98 -0.90
CA ASP A 15 -9.72 -16.04 -0.27
C ASP A 15 -9.14 -14.64 -0.04
N THR A 16 -9.42 -13.68 -0.94
CA THR A 16 -9.08 -12.27 -0.76
C THR A 16 -9.83 -11.69 0.44
N VAL A 17 -11.13 -11.97 0.56
CA VAL A 17 -11.94 -11.56 1.72
C VAL A 17 -11.40 -12.18 3.00
N ALA A 18 -11.08 -13.47 3.00
CA ALA A 18 -10.52 -14.16 4.16
C ALA A 18 -9.18 -13.52 4.59
N LYS A 19 -8.30 -13.18 3.64
CA LYS A 19 -7.04 -12.46 3.92
C LYS A 19 -7.31 -11.08 4.52
N MET A 20 -8.23 -10.30 3.96
CA MET A 20 -8.59 -8.96 4.47
C MET A 20 -9.13 -8.99 5.90
N MET A 21 -9.87 -10.03 6.28
CA MET A 21 -10.38 -10.19 7.65
C MET A 21 -9.31 -10.69 8.63
N THR A 22 -8.33 -11.44 8.13
CA THR A 22 -7.25 -12.01 8.96
C THR A 22 -6.16 -10.99 9.26
N PHE A 23 -5.89 -10.08 8.31
CA PHE A 23 -4.79 -9.14 8.40
C PHE A 23 -5.31 -7.70 8.35
N SER A 24 -4.96 -6.89 9.35
CA SER A 24 -5.23 -5.45 9.33
C SER A 24 -4.52 -4.73 8.17
N VAL A 25 -3.41 -5.29 7.68
CA VAL A 25 -2.71 -4.89 6.47
C VAL A 25 -2.30 -6.16 5.72
N PRO A 26 -2.63 -6.30 4.42
CA PRO A 26 -2.32 -7.53 3.69
C PRO A 26 -0.82 -7.89 3.78
N PRO A 27 -0.49 -9.19 3.95
CA PRO A 27 0.89 -9.64 4.02
C PRO A 27 1.62 -9.28 2.72
N GLY A 28 2.84 -8.74 2.84
CA GLY A 28 3.65 -8.29 1.70
C GLY A 28 3.42 -6.84 1.25
N TYR A 29 2.42 -6.13 1.79
CA TYR A 29 2.19 -4.70 1.47
C TYR A 29 3.00 -3.75 2.36
N ARG A 30 3.61 -4.25 3.44
CA ARG A 30 4.58 -3.49 4.22
C ARG A 30 5.97 -3.75 3.67
N ARG A 31 6.67 -2.66 3.34
CA ARG A 31 8.11 -2.72 3.11
C ARG A 31 8.79 -3.05 4.43
N THR A 32 9.67 -4.05 4.41
CA THR A 32 10.57 -4.39 5.51
C THR A 32 11.90 -3.65 5.40
N ALA A 33 12.25 -3.19 4.20
CA ALA A 33 13.46 -2.45 3.92
C ALA A 33 13.15 -0.98 3.60
N GLU A 34 14.17 -0.14 3.75
CA GLU A 34 14.10 1.28 3.43
C GLU A 34 13.73 1.52 1.96
N VAL A 35 12.99 2.60 1.71
CA VAL A 35 12.59 3.00 0.36
C VAL A 35 13.79 3.59 -0.37
N ARG A 36 14.42 2.81 -1.25
CA ARG A 36 15.42 3.33 -2.19
C ARG A 36 14.75 4.23 -3.22
N ARG A 37 15.22 5.47 -3.37
CA ARG A 37 14.73 6.42 -4.39
C ARG A 37 15.88 6.97 -5.24
N PRO A 38 16.66 6.11 -5.93
CA PRO A 38 17.88 6.52 -6.64
C PRO A 38 17.65 7.58 -7.72
N LYS A 39 16.42 7.72 -8.22
CA LYS A 39 16.05 8.75 -9.19
C LYS A 39 15.59 10.06 -8.55
N LEU A 40 14.97 10.02 -7.37
CA LEU A 40 14.37 11.20 -6.73
C LEU A 40 15.35 11.84 -5.73
N ASP A 41 16.12 11.03 -4.99
CA ASP A 41 17.06 11.51 -3.98
C ASP A 41 18.00 12.61 -4.49
N PRO A 42 18.55 12.55 -5.73
CA PRO A 42 19.39 13.62 -6.26
C PRO A 42 18.68 14.96 -6.47
N PHE A 43 17.35 14.97 -6.58
CA PHE A 43 16.56 16.18 -6.85
C PHE A 43 15.94 16.78 -5.58
N ILE A 44 15.96 16.07 -4.45
CA ILE A 44 15.37 16.55 -3.19
C ILE A 44 15.93 17.94 -2.80
N PRO A 45 17.26 18.18 -2.82
CA PRO A 45 17.80 19.49 -2.45
C PRO A 45 17.36 20.64 -3.36
N ILE A 46 17.09 20.35 -4.64
CA ILE A 46 16.60 21.35 -5.61
C ILE A 46 15.16 21.73 -5.27
N ILE A 47 14.31 20.75 -4.97
CA ILE A 47 12.92 20.96 -4.58
C ILE A 47 12.86 21.76 -3.28
N GLU A 48 13.69 21.41 -2.29
CA GLU A 48 13.79 22.15 -1.02
C GLU A 48 14.16 23.62 -1.27
N GLY A 49 15.14 23.87 -2.13
CA GLY A 49 15.50 25.24 -2.51
C GLY A 49 14.38 26.05 -3.18
N TRP A 50 13.42 25.41 -3.86
CA TRP A 50 12.24 26.10 -4.40
C TRP A 50 11.19 26.40 -3.33
N LEU A 51 11.10 25.60 -2.28
CA LEU A 51 10.12 25.78 -1.22
C LEU A 51 10.54 26.84 -0.19
N GLU A 52 11.84 27.12 -0.11
CA GLU A 52 12.42 28.13 0.80
C GLU A 52 12.48 29.55 0.19
N ALA A 53 12.20 29.70 -1.10
CA ALA A 53 12.18 30.97 -1.84
C ALA A 53 10.79 31.64 -1.81
#